data_AF-A0A1B8FC24-F1
#
_entry.id   AF-A0A1B8FC24-F1
#
_cell.length_a   1.000
_cell.length_b   1.000
_cell.length_c   1.000
_cell.angle_alpha   90.00
_cell.angle_beta   90.00
_cell.angle_gamma   90.00
#
_symmetry.space_group_name_H-M   'P 1'
#
loop_
_entity.id
_entity.type
_entity.pdbx_description
1 polymer ?
#
loop_
_entity_poly.entity_id
_entity_poly.type
_entity_poly.pdbx_seq_one_letter_code
_entity_poly.pdbx_strand_id
1 'polypeptide(L)'
;MVPESGAMIAGQFVPGGTVVNVLHQVTFIASRNFSRAEEFIPERWLPDAKAEFGSDRKTAHRPFSVGPQSCFGQDLTFFVTLLIVSKLLWNYDLELLPESKNWAYGQPSWTTRVKPPLMVTPFRDSDTV
;
A
#
# COMPACT_ATOMS: atom_id res chain seq x y z
N MET A 1 15.52 5.85 -16.01
CA MET A 1 16.05 7.05 -16.70
C MET A 1 15.59 7.00 -18.14
N VAL A 2 15.27 8.15 -18.73
CA VAL A 2 14.84 8.22 -20.13
C VAL A 2 16.05 7.96 -21.06
N PRO A 3 15.92 7.12 -22.11
CA PRO A 3 16.99 6.88 -23.09
C PRO A 3 17.51 8.18 -23.73
N GLU A 4 18.74 8.19 -24.24
CA GLU A 4 19.34 9.40 -24.84
C GLU A 4 18.48 10.02 -25.96
N SER A 5 17.77 9.19 -26.73
CA SER A 5 16.83 9.62 -27.77
C SER A 5 15.59 10.36 -27.26
N GLY A 6 15.39 10.45 -25.94
CA GLY A 6 14.12 10.85 -25.34
C GLY A 6 13.04 9.78 -25.45
N ALA A 7 11.88 10.04 -24.85
CA ALA A 7 10.71 9.17 -24.93
C ALA A 7 9.39 9.94 -24.77
N MET A 8 8.31 9.43 -25.37
CA MET A 8 6.95 9.90 -25.11
C MET A 8 6.41 9.21 -23.85
N ILE A 9 6.07 9.99 -22.83
CA ILE A 9 5.53 9.50 -21.55
C ILE A 9 4.26 10.28 -21.23
N ALA A 10 3.15 9.57 -21.01
CA ALA A 10 1.84 10.17 -20.72
C ALA A 10 1.42 11.27 -21.72
N GLY A 11 1.77 11.11 -23.00
CA GLY A 11 1.47 12.08 -24.07
C GLY A 11 2.43 13.27 -24.15
N GLN A 12 3.49 13.31 -23.35
CA GLN A 12 4.49 14.38 -23.36
C GLN A 12 5.87 13.84 -23.75
N PHE A 13 6.61 14.61 -24.55
CA PHE A 13 8.01 14.28 -24.85
C PHE A 13 8.90 14.61 -23.66
N VAL A 14 9.67 13.63 -23.21
CA VAL A 14 10.64 13.78 -22.12
C VAL A 14 12.06 13.61 -22.68
N PRO A 15 12.96 14.59 -22.48
CA PRO A 15 14.34 14.51 -22.97
C PRO A 15 15.14 13.37 -22.33
N GLY A 16 16.14 12.89 -23.05
CA GLY A 16 17.09 11.88 -22.56
C GLY A 16 17.86 12.33 -21.33
N GLY A 17 18.24 11.38 -20.48
CA GLY A 17 18.90 11.66 -19.20
C GLY A 17 17.96 12.10 -18.07
N THR A 18 16.67 12.32 -18.36
CA THR A 18 15.68 12.68 -17.33
C THR A 18 15.37 11.49 -16.42
N VAL A 19 15.35 11.73 -15.10
CA VAL A 19 14.86 10.76 -14.12
C VAL A 19 13.35 10.89 -14.00
N VAL A 20 12.62 9.81 -14.29
CA VAL A 20 11.16 9.74 -14.21
C VAL A 20 10.80 8.72 -13.14
N ASN A 21 9.94 9.12 -12.21
CA ASN A 21 9.49 8.29 -11.10
C ASN A 21 7.96 8.34 -10.98
N VAL A 22 7.38 7.23 -10.52
CA VAL A 22 5.97 7.16 -10.13
C VAL A 22 5.90 7.06 -8.62
N LEU A 23 5.22 8.01 -7.97
CA LEU A 23 4.99 7.96 -6.53
C LEU A 23 3.81 7.04 -6.24
N HIS A 24 4.10 5.83 -5.74
CA HIS A 24 3.12 4.80 -5.43
C HIS A 24 1.97 5.30 -4.54
N GLN A 25 2.28 5.99 -3.44
CA GLN A 25 1.24 6.46 -2.52
C GLN A 25 0.22 7.36 -3.22
N VAL A 26 0.68 8.28 -4.09
CA VAL A 26 -0.20 9.20 -4.82
C VAL A 26 -1.10 8.43 -5.78
N THR A 27 -0.61 7.38 -6.44
CA THR A 27 -1.46 6.57 -7.33
C THR A 27 -2.51 5.78 -6.57
N PHE A 28 -2.26 5.41 -5.31
CA PHE A 28 -3.16 4.61 -4.48
C PHE A 28 -4.28 5.43 -3.86
N ILE A 29 -4.02 6.70 -3.52
CA ILE A 29 -5.00 7.58 -2.88
C ILE A 29 -5.63 8.61 -3.84
N ALA A 30 -5.32 8.54 -5.14
CA ALA A 30 -5.91 9.46 -6.10
C ALA A 30 -7.37 9.09 -6.39
N SER A 31 -8.28 10.06 -6.19
CA SER A 31 -9.71 9.94 -6.50
C SER A 31 -10.00 9.59 -7.96
N ARG A 32 -9.10 9.94 -8.89
CA ARG A 32 -9.19 9.52 -10.31
C ARG A 32 -9.01 8.02 -10.53
N ASN A 33 -8.45 7.32 -9.56
CA ASN A 33 -8.20 5.88 -9.61
C ASN A 33 -9.13 5.11 -8.69
N PHE A 34 -9.51 5.66 -7.54
CA PHE A 34 -10.28 4.94 -6.53
C PHE A 34 -11.43 5.80 -5.98
N SER A 35 -12.63 5.22 -5.89
CA SER A 35 -13.73 5.76 -5.08
C SER A 35 -13.34 5.73 -3.60
N ARG A 36 -13.60 6.80 -2.84
CA ARG A 36 -13.24 6.91 -1.41
C ARG A 36 -11.77 6.54 -1.15
N ALA A 37 -10.87 7.11 -1.96
CA ALA A 37 -9.48 6.68 -2.09
C ALA A 37 -8.63 6.77 -0.81
N GLU A 38 -9.01 7.65 0.12
CA GLU A 38 -8.30 7.85 1.39
C GLU A 38 -8.82 6.94 2.52
N GLU A 39 -9.89 6.18 2.26
CA GLU A 39 -10.51 5.30 3.25
C GLU A 39 -9.98 3.86 3.13
N PHE A 40 -9.72 3.23 4.28
CA PHE A 40 -9.31 1.83 4.34
C PHE A 40 -10.54 0.92 4.17
N ILE A 41 -10.75 0.43 2.95
CA ILE A 41 -11.89 -0.42 2.58
C ILE A 41 -11.36 -1.70 1.90
N PRO A 42 -11.03 -2.76 2.65
CA PRO A 42 -10.54 -4.02 2.10
C PRO A 42 -11.54 -4.70 1.15
N GLU A 43 -12.85 -4.52 1.40
CA GLU A 43 -13.94 -5.17 0.68
C GLU A 43 -13.96 -4.81 -0.81
N ARG A 44 -13.35 -3.68 -1.20
CA ARG A 44 -13.23 -3.30 -2.62
C ARG A 44 -12.49 -4.33 -3.47
N TRP A 45 -11.67 -5.18 -2.85
CA TRP A 45 -10.87 -6.20 -3.52
C TRP A 45 -11.58 -7.53 -3.68
N LEU A 46 -12.72 -7.73 -3.00
CA LEU A 46 -13.48 -8.97 -3.05
C LEU A 46 -14.24 -9.13 -4.38
N PRO A 47 -14.57 -10.37 -4.80
CA PRO A 47 -15.34 -10.63 -6.03
C PRO A 47 -16.73 -9.99 -6.03
N ASP A 48 -17.35 -9.86 -4.86
CA ASP A 48 -18.68 -9.32 -4.60
C ASP A 48 -18.65 -7.86 -4.12
N ALA A 49 -17.56 -7.14 -4.42
CA ALA A 49 -17.43 -5.73 -4.07
C ALA A 49 -18.63 -4.91 -4.54
N LYS A 50 -19.07 -3.97 -3.68
CA LYS A 50 -20.18 -3.06 -3.98
C LYS A 50 -19.97 -2.33 -5.32
N ALA A 51 -21.07 -2.07 -6.03
CA ALA A 51 -21.05 -1.38 -7.33
C ALA A 51 -20.33 -0.02 -7.30
N GLU A 52 -20.31 0.66 -6.16
CA GLU A 52 -19.57 1.93 -5.94
C GLU A 52 -18.05 1.82 -6.21
N PHE A 53 -17.48 0.62 -6.11
CA PHE A 53 -16.05 0.34 -6.37
C PHE A 53 -15.81 -0.24 -7.77
N GLY A 54 -16.86 -0.42 -8.58
CA GLY A 54 -16.77 -1.01 -9.92
C GLY A 54 -15.94 -0.16 -10.91
N SER A 55 -15.89 1.15 -10.69
CA SER A 55 -15.08 2.08 -11.49
C SER A 55 -13.61 2.19 -11.03
N ASP A 56 -13.22 1.50 -9.95
CA ASP A 56 -11.86 1.58 -9.44
C ASP A 56 -10.84 1.01 -10.43
N ARG A 57 -9.80 1.79 -10.68
CA ARG A 57 -8.65 1.40 -11.50
C ARG A 57 -7.68 0.59 -10.66
N LYS A 58 -8.10 -0.62 -10.28
CA LYS A 58 -7.32 -1.58 -9.46
C LYS A 58 -5.89 -1.81 -9.98
N THR A 59 -5.69 -1.71 -11.30
CA THR A 59 -4.36 -1.82 -11.95
C THR A 59 -3.39 -0.70 -11.57
N ALA A 60 -3.85 0.42 -11.03
CA ALA A 60 -3.02 1.51 -10.51
C ALA A 60 -2.41 1.22 -9.14
N HIS A 61 -2.88 0.17 -8.45
CA HIS A 61 -2.29 -0.30 -7.20
C HIS A 61 -1.16 -1.30 -7.48
N ARG A 62 0.07 -0.78 -7.59
CA ARG A 62 1.29 -1.57 -7.87
C ARG A 62 2.35 -1.34 -6.78
N PRO A 63 2.14 -1.81 -5.54
CA PRO A 63 3.09 -1.63 -4.44
C PRO A 63 4.45 -2.26 -4.70
N PHE A 64 4.50 -3.28 -5.56
CA PHE A 64 5.69 -4.04 -5.94
C PHE A 64 6.22 -3.73 -7.35
N SER A 65 5.84 -2.58 -7.91
CA SER A 65 6.15 -2.20 -9.30
C SER A 65 5.60 -3.20 -10.33
N VAL A 66 5.97 -3.05 -11.61
CA VAL A 66 5.58 -3.92 -12.72
C VAL A 66 6.72 -4.06 -13.73
N GLY A 67 6.64 -5.06 -14.60
CA GLY A 67 7.60 -5.26 -15.69
C GLY A 67 8.98 -5.70 -15.18
N PRO A 68 10.08 -5.36 -15.90
CA PRO A 68 11.44 -5.79 -15.53
C PRO A 68 11.91 -5.32 -14.15
N GLN A 69 11.25 -4.31 -13.57
CA GLN A 69 11.55 -3.75 -12.25
C GLN A 69 10.56 -4.22 -11.18
N SER A 70 9.72 -5.22 -11.46
CA SER A 70 8.84 -5.81 -10.44
C SER A 70 9.65 -6.44 -9.32
N CYS A 71 9.18 -6.30 -8.09
CA CYS A 71 9.79 -6.94 -6.93
C CYS A 71 9.66 -8.47 -7.02
N PHE A 72 10.80 -9.17 -7.13
CA PHE A 72 10.83 -10.63 -7.12
C PHE A 72 10.26 -11.23 -5.83
N GLY A 73 10.38 -10.51 -4.71
CA GLY A 73 9.87 -10.93 -3.41
C GLY A 73 8.38 -10.68 -3.19
N GLN A 74 7.60 -10.31 -4.22
CA GLN A 74 6.18 -10.03 -4.09
C GLN A 74 5.40 -11.20 -3.49
N ASP A 75 5.53 -12.40 -4.06
CA ASP A 75 4.78 -13.57 -3.62
C ASP A 75 5.16 -14.00 -2.20
N LEU A 76 6.46 -13.95 -1.89
CA LEU A 76 6.96 -14.20 -0.55
C LEU A 76 6.39 -13.19 0.46
N THR A 77 6.33 -11.92 0.08
CA THR A 77 5.79 -10.87 0.96
C THR A 77 4.32 -11.14 1.27
N PHE A 78 3.50 -11.48 0.27
CA PHE A 78 2.10 -11.82 0.51
C PHE A 78 1.95 -13.01 1.45
N PHE A 79 2.72 -14.09 1.24
CA PHE A 79 2.68 -15.26 2.10
C PHE A 79 3.09 -14.92 3.55
N VAL A 80 4.19 -14.21 3.73
CA VAL A 80 4.70 -13.82 5.04
C VAL A 80 3.75 -12.85 5.74
N THR A 81 3.17 -11.88 5.03
CA THR A 81 2.18 -10.96 5.61
C THR A 81 0.94 -11.72 6.10
N LEU A 82 0.41 -12.63 5.29
CA LEU A 82 -0.73 -13.47 5.70
C LEU A 82 -0.38 -14.29 6.94
N LEU A 83 0.77 -14.96 6.96
CA LEU A 83 1.22 -15.74 8.10
C LEU A 83 1.34 -14.91 9.38
N ILE A 84 1.97 -13.72 9.29
CA ILE A 84 2.14 -12.82 10.43
C ILE A 84 0.78 -12.34 10.95
N VAL A 85 -0.10 -11.85 10.06
CA VAL A 85 -1.43 -11.35 10.45
C VAL A 85 -2.27 -12.47 11.05
N SER A 86 -2.30 -13.65 10.42
CA SER A 86 -3.02 -14.81 10.96
C SER A 86 -2.50 -15.23 12.33
N LYS A 87 -1.18 -15.26 12.53
CA LYS A 87 -0.60 -15.61 13.84
C LYS A 87 -0.87 -14.53 14.89
N LEU A 88 -0.81 -13.26 14.54
CA LEU A 88 -1.12 -12.17 15.47
C LEU A 88 -2.57 -12.27 15.94
N LEU A 89 -3.51 -12.31 15.00
CA LEU A 89 -4.95 -12.38 15.30
C LEU A 89 -5.37 -13.71 15.95
N TRP A 90 -4.68 -14.81 15.64
CA TRP A 90 -4.96 -16.09 16.30
C TRP A 90 -4.52 -16.09 17.75
N ASN A 91 -3.43 -15.38 18.10
CA ASN A 91 -2.81 -15.46 19.43
C ASN A 91 -3.24 -14.34 20.37
N TYR A 92 -3.55 -13.15 19.84
CA TYR A 92 -3.77 -11.94 20.62
C TYR A 92 -4.90 -11.07 20.05
N ASP A 93 -5.61 -10.42 20.94
CA ASP A 93 -6.36 -9.20 20.69
C ASP A 93 -5.42 -8.00 20.93
N LEU A 94 -5.59 -6.92 20.17
CA LEU A 94 -4.66 -5.78 20.17
C LEU A 94 -5.41 -4.48 20.46
N GLU A 95 -4.97 -3.73 21.46
CA GLU A 95 -5.43 -2.37 21.73
C GLU A 95 -4.33 -1.35 21.42
N LEU A 96 -4.68 -0.29 20.69
CA LEU A 96 -3.73 0.75 20.27
C LEU A 96 -3.44 1.71 21.43
N LEU A 97 -2.16 1.93 21.75
CA LEU A 97 -1.77 2.88 22.78
C LEU A 97 -1.94 4.34 22.30
N PRO A 98 -2.30 5.29 23.19
CA PRO A 98 -2.59 6.69 22.81
C PRO A 98 -1.46 7.37 22.03
N GLU A 99 -0.21 7.07 22.36
CA GLU A 99 0.99 7.58 21.67
C GLU A 99 1.06 7.20 20.19
N SER A 100 0.41 6.10 19.79
CA SER A 100 0.38 5.60 18.42
C SER A 100 -0.88 6.00 17.64
N LYS A 101 -1.76 6.86 18.19
CA LYS A 101 -3.02 7.25 17.53
C LYS A 101 -2.82 7.86 16.13
N ASN A 102 -1.77 8.65 15.95
CA ASN A 102 -1.44 9.29 14.66
C ASN A 102 -0.30 8.59 13.92
N TRP A 103 0.01 7.34 14.28
CA TRP A 103 1.18 6.62 13.77
C TRP A 103 1.19 6.49 12.23
N ALA A 104 0.04 6.36 11.59
CA ALA A 104 -0.06 6.27 10.12
C ALA A 104 0.37 7.57 9.40
N TYR A 105 0.05 8.72 9.98
CA TYR A 105 0.35 10.04 9.42
C TYR A 105 1.72 10.58 9.86
N GLY A 106 2.21 10.14 11.03
CA GLY A 106 3.47 10.59 11.63
C GLY A 106 4.74 9.93 11.06
N GLN A 107 4.70 9.34 9.86
CA GLN A 107 5.83 8.65 9.27
C GLN A 107 6.55 9.56 8.28
N PRO A 108 7.74 10.07 8.62
CA PRO A 108 8.50 10.86 7.67
C PRO A 108 8.96 9.97 6.51
N SER A 109 8.85 10.50 5.30
CA SER A 109 9.19 9.80 4.06
C SER A 109 10.12 10.67 3.23
N TRP A 110 11.32 10.16 3.00
CA TRP A 110 12.29 10.74 2.06
C TRP A 110 12.52 9.73 0.92
N THR A 111 13.72 9.13 0.85
CA THR A 111 14.01 7.98 -0.02
C THR A 111 13.28 6.72 0.43
N THR A 112 13.19 6.53 1.75
CA THR A 112 12.39 5.46 2.38
C THR A 112 11.51 6.06 3.47
N ARG A 113 10.45 5.34 3.79
CA ARG A 113 9.51 5.70 4.86
C ARG A 113 10.06 5.17 6.18
N VAL A 114 10.32 6.08 7.12
CA VAL A 114 10.75 5.71 8.47
C VAL A 114 9.51 5.35 9.27
N LYS A 115 9.49 4.13 9.80
CA LYS A 115 8.39 3.58 10.59
C LYS A 115 8.77 3.64 12.07
N PRO A 116 8.23 4.60 12.85
CA PRO A 116 8.42 4.57 14.30
C PRO A 116 7.77 3.30 14.89
N PRO A 117 8.07 2.91 16.14
CA PRO A 117 7.36 1.82 16.80
C PRO A 117 5.85 2.05 16.81
N LEU A 118 5.07 1.02 16.46
CA LEU A 118 3.61 1.02 16.62
C LEU A 118 3.30 0.32 17.94
N MET A 119 2.92 1.10 18.93
CA MET A 119 2.80 0.65 20.31
C MET A 119 1.37 0.17 20.55
N VAL A 120 1.26 -1.11 20.94
CA VAL A 120 -0.01 -1.81 21.17
C VAL A 120 0.09 -2.65 22.44
N THR A 121 -1.02 -2.80 23.15
CA THR A 121 -1.15 -3.74 24.26
C THR A 121 -1.77 -5.04 23.74
N PRO A 122 -1.03 -6.16 23.73
CA PRO A 122 -1.63 -7.46 23.45
C PRO A 122 -2.38 -7.95 24.68
N PHE A 123 -3.60 -8.43 24.48
CA PHE A 123 -4.38 -9.14 25.49
C PHE A 123 -5.03 -10.36 24.86
N ARG A 124 -5.64 -11.20 25.69
CA ARG A 124 -6.46 -12.31 25.22
C ARG A 124 -7.57 -12.50 26.22
N ASP A 125 -8.81 -12.37 25.77
CA ASP A 125 -9.95 -12.66 26.62
C ASP A 125 -10.00 -14.18 26.89
N SER A 126 -10.15 -14.56 28.15
CA SER A 126 -10.20 -15.97 28.57
C SER A 126 -11.44 -16.70 28.07
N ASP A 127 -12.44 -15.95 27.60
CA ASP A 127 -13.78 -16.47 27.30
C ASP A 127 -14.00 -16.75 25.79
N THR A 128 -12.99 -16.55 24.95
CA THR A 128 -13.00 -16.91 23.51
C THR A 128 -12.07 -18.10 23.22
N VAL A 129 -12.57 -19.30 23.53
CA VAL A 129 -12.19 -20.58 22.90
C VAL A 129 -13.45 -21.36 22.61
#